data_AF-A0A353S7V3-F1
#
_entry.id   AF-A0A353S7V3-F1
#
_cell.length_a   1.000
_cell.length_b   1.000
_cell.length_c   1.000
_cell.angle_alpha   90.00
_cell.angle_beta   90.00
_cell.angle_gamma   90.00
#
_symmetry.space_group_name_H-M   'P 1'
#
loop_
_entity.id
_entity.type
_entity.pdbx_description
1 polymer ?
#
loop_
_entity_poly.entity_id
_entity_poly.type
_entity_poly.pdbx_seq_one_letter_code
_entity_poly.pdbx_strand_id
1 'polypeptide(L)'
;EQAKQCMETVKERLATPYGLMLCAPPFVHTSIEVMRAVVFNPGIKENAGIFNHTQGWGVIAEAMLGNGNRAYEYCKAALPAAWNDRAEVRQSEPYVQGQTTYSTFSPRAGNTRTSWLSGAATWAYYSLTQYILGIRPQYDGLLVDPCVPDSWDGFKVRRRFRGKIIHVDVQNPQHVCKGITSLVLNGEPLDGCVIPADKLKDENIVVAVMGKDARAVPCERV
;
A
#
# COMPACT_ATOMS: atom_id res chain seq x y z
N GLU A 1 -14.04 -4.19 -14.22
CA GLU A 1 -13.58 -3.38 -15.38
C GLU A 1 -13.36 -1.92 -15.00
N GLN A 2 -14.39 -1.21 -14.51
CA GLN A 2 -14.30 0.19 -14.07
C GLN A 2 -13.15 0.49 -13.09
N ALA A 3 -12.92 -0.39 -12.09
CA ALA A 3 -11.80 -0.22 -11.15
C ALA A 3 -10.43 -0.19 -11.84
N LYS A 4 -10.23 -1.02 -12.88
CA LYS A 4 -8.97 -1.03 -13.66
C LYS A 4 -8.83 0.27 -14.45
N GLN A 5 -9.89 0.68 -15.15
CA GLN A 5 -9.88 1.93 -15.92
C GLN A 5 -9.62 3.16 -15.03
N CYS A 6 -10.20 3.18 -13.83
CA CYS A 6 -9.98 4.24 -12.86
C CYS A 6 -8.51 4.31 -12.42
N MET A 7 -7.90 3.16 -12.11
CA MET A 7 -6.50 3.13 -11.69
C MET A 7 -5.51 3.39 -12.82
N GLU A 8 -5.82 3.05 -14.07
CA GLU A 8 -5.03 3.53 -15.22
C GLU A 8 -5.12 5.06 -15.35
N THR A 9 -6.29 5.66 -15.14
CA THR A 9 -6.42 7.13 -15.14
C THR A 9 -5.59 7.77 -14.02
N VAL A 10 -5.59 7.17 -12.82
CA VAL A 10 -4.74 7.62 -11.70
C VAL A 10 -3.27 7.57 -12.09
N LYS A 11 -2.82 6.46 -12.67
CA LYS A 11 -1.44 6.29 -13.13
C LYS A 11 -1.06 7.35 -14.16
N GLU A 12 -1.89 7.56 -15.17
CA GLU A 12 -1.59 8.48 -16.27
C GLU A 12 -1.63 9.96 -15.86
N ARG A 13 -2.54 10.32 -14.95
CA ARG A 13 -2.85 11.73 -14.66
C ARG A 13 -2.31 12.22 -13.32
N LEU A 14 -2.15 11.33 -12.34
CA LEU A 14 -1.90 11.71 -10.95
C LEU A 14 -0.59 11.16 -10.38
N ALA A 15 -0.06 10.06 -10.92
CA ALA A 15 1.17 9.48 -10.43
C ALA A 15 2.39 10.34 -10.80
N THR A 16 3.25 10.58 -9.81
CA THR A 16 4.51 11.30 -9.97
C THR A 16 5.60 10.55 -9.19
N PRO A 17 6.90 10.84 -9.43
CA PRO A 17 7.98 10.28 -8.62
C PRO A 17 7.84 10.55 -7.11
N TYR A 18 7.07 11.57 -6.71
CA TYR A 18 6.88 12.03 -5.33
C TYR A 18 5.63 11.47 -4.65
N GLY A 19 4.77 10.76 -5.39
CA GLY A 19 3.47 10.25 -4.94
C GLY A 19 2.32 10.62 -5.86
N LEU A 20 1.11 10.23 -5.47
CA LEU A 20 -0.14 10.48 -6.17
C LEU A 20 -0.72 11.84 -5.82
N MET A 21 -0.95 12.69 -6.82
CA MET A 21 -1.67 13.96 -6.65
C MET A 21 -3.15 13.72 -6.35
N LEU A 22 -3.77 14.62 -5.58
CA LEU A 22 -5.22 14.55 -5.28
C LEU A 22 -6.09 14.76 -6.53
N CYS A 23 -5.67 15.65 -7.42
CA CYS A 23 -6.38 15.98 -8.65
C CYS A 23 -5.41 16.58 -9.67
N ALA A 24 -5.81 16.58 -10.94
CA ALA A 24 -5.13 17.29 -12.01
C ALA A 24 -6.16 17.65 -13.10
N PRO A 25 -6.13 18.88 -13.66
CA PRO A 25 -5.27 20.00 -13.28
C PRO A 25 -5.64 20.63 -11.93
N PRO A 26 -4.78 21.50 -11.35
CA PRO A 26 -5.15 22.34 -10.21
C PRO A 26 -6.28 23.30 -10.57
N PHE A 27 -7.08 23.67 -9.57
CA PHE A 27 -8.12 24.67 -9.70
C PHE A 27 -7.50 26.08 -9.63
N VAL A 28 -7.84 26.94 -10.60
CA VAL A 28 -7.30 28.31 -10.71
C VAL A 28 -8.41 29.36 -10.72
N HIS A 29 -9.48 29.11 -11.48
CA HIS A 29 -10.57 30.08 -11.68
C HIS A 29 -11.91 29.63 -11.09
N THR A 30 -11.94 28.48 -10.41
CA THR A 30 -13.15 27.96 -9.78
C THR A 30 -13.52 28.82 -8.56
N SER A 31 -14.81 29.15 -8.41
CA SER A 31 -15.28 29.88 -7.24
C SER A 31 -14.97 29.13 -5.94
N ILE A 32 -14.57 29.87 -4.89
CA ILE A 32 -14.30 29.32 -3.55
C ILE A 32 -15.54 28.66 -2.92
N GLU A 33 -16.75 29.07 -3.33
CA GLU A 33 -18.02 28.47 -2.90
C GLU A 33 -18.20 27.05 -3.44
N VAL A 34 -17.61 26.75 -4.61
CA VAL A 34 -17.64 25.43 -5.26
C VAL A 34 -16.44 24.59 -4.83
N MET A 35 -15.24 25.19 -4.83
CA MET A 35 -14.01 24.48 -4.55
C MET A 35 -13.09 25.31 -3.67
N ARG A 36 -13.06 25.01 -2.36
CA ARG A 36 -12.20 25.72 -1.40
C ARG A 36 -10.71 25.53 -1.66
N ALA A 37 -10.31 24.46 -2.37
CA ALA A 37 -8.90 24.21 -2.69
C ALA A 37 -8.22 25.37 -3.43
N VAL A 38 -8.98 26.23 -4.14
CA VAL A 38 -8.44 27.42 -4.81
C VAL A 38 -7.72 28.42 -3.90
N VAL A 39 -7.89 28.34 -2.57
CA VAL A 39 -7.11 29.15 -1.61
C VAL A 39 -5.65 28.70 -1.50
N PHE A 40 -5.33 27.48 -1.95
CA PHE A 40 -3.99 26.95 -1.98
C PHE A 40 -3.37 27.13 -3.37
N ASN A 41 -2.06 27.40 -3.37
CA ASN A 41 -1.27 27.45 -4.60
C ASN A 41 -1.32 26.09 -5.33
N PRO A 42 -1.23 26.09 -6.67
CA PRO A 42 -1.12 24.87 -7.47
C PRO A 42 -0.04 23.91 -6.96
N GLY A 43 -0.42 22.65 -6.79
CA GLY A 43 0.46 21.57 -6.36
C GLY A 43 0.74 21.52 -4.86
N ILE A 44 -0.01 22.26 -4.06
CA ILE A 44 0.15 22.32 -2.60
C ILE A 44 -1.17 21.95 -1.92
N LYS A 45 -1.08 21.15 -0.85
CA LYS A 45 -2.22 20.78 0.00
C LYS A 45 -3.36 20.19 -0.85
N GLU A 46 -4.60 20.66 -0.68
CA GLU A 46 -5.77 20.13 -1.38
C GLU A 46 -5.83 20.51 -2.88
N ASN A 47 -5.05 21.49 -3.34
CA ASN A 47 -5.08 21.93 -4.75
C ASN A 47 -4.01 21.22 -5.59
N ALA A 48 -4.33 20.02 -6.07
CA ALA A 48 -3.41 19.16 -6.83
C ALA A 48 -2.09 18.83 -6.11
N GLY A 49 -2.02 18.99 -4.78
CA GLY A 49 -0.90 18.51 -3.98
C GLY A 49 -0.93 16.99 -3.82
N ILE A 50 0.18 16.43 -3.33
CA ILE A 50 0.25 15.04 -2.91
C ILE A 50 -0.13 15.02 -1.43
N PHE A 51 -1.29 14.45 -1.13
CA PHE A 51 -1.79 14.34 0.23
C PHE A 51 -1.43 12.97 0.78
N ASN A 52 -0.48 12.92 1.71
CA ASN A 52 0.19 11.66 2.07
C ASN A 52 -0.76 10.67 2.78
N HIS A 53 -1.86 11.16 3.37
CA HIS A 53 -2.91 10.32 3.95
C HIS A 53 -3.53 9.38 2.92
N THR A 54 -3.82 9.89 1.72
CA THR A 54 -4.58 9.14 0.69
C THR A 54 -3.72 8.18 -0.12
N GLN A 55 -2.39 8.26 0.02
CA GLN A 55 -1.44 7.41 -0.72
C GLN A 55 -1.67 5.94 -0.42
N GLY A 56 -1.94 5.61 0.84
CA GLY A 56 -2.27 4.25 1.24
C GLY A 56 -3.48 3.68 0.50
N TRP A 57 -4.47 4.51 0.12
CA TRP A 57 -5.65 4.06 -0.62
C TRP A 57 -5.30 3.68 -2.05
N GLY A 58 -4.47 4.46 -2.73
CA GLY A 58 -3.98 4.12 -4.07
C GLY A 58 -3.17 2.83 -4.07
N VAL A 59 -2.31 2.65 -3.06
CA VAL A 59 -1.56 1.39 -2.85
C VAL A 59 -2.51 0.21 -2.66
N ILE A 60 -3.51 0.34 -1.78
CA ILE A 60 -4.50 -0.70 -1.51
C ILE A 60 -5.29 -1.03 -2.78
N ALA A 61 -5.73 -0.04 -3.55
CA ALA A 61 -6.48 -0.24 -4.78
C ALA A 61 -5.68 -1.04 -5.82
N GLU A 62 -4.41 -0.68 -6.06
CA GLU A 62 -3.53 -1.44 -6.95
C GLU A 62 -3.31 -2.88 -6.45
N ALA A 63 -3.10 -3.06 -5.14
CA ALA A 63 -2.91 -4.38 -4.53
C ALA A 63 -4.16 -5.26 -4.61
N MET A 64 -5.35 -4.67 -4.48
CA MET A 64 -6.63 -5.36 -4.67
C MET A 64 -6.80 -5.82 -6.13
N LEU A 65 -6.35 -5.02 -7.09
CA LEU A 65 -6.35 -5.36 -8.53
C LEU A 65 -5.24 -6.34 -8.95
N GLY A 66 -4.29 -6.65 -8.06
CA GLY A 66 -3.17 -7.56 -8.35
C GLY A 66 -1.95 -6.90 -8.98
N ASN A 67 -1.91 -5.56 -9.02
CA ASN A 67 -0.84 -4.79 -9.65
C ASN A 67 0.32 -4.53 -8.67
N GLY A 68 0.95 -5.60 -8.17
CA GLY A 68 1.95 -5.55 -7.09
C GLY A 68 3.16 -4.64 -7.36
N ASN A 69 3.69 -4.64 -8.59
CA ASN A 69 4.76 -3.73 -9.00
C ASN A 69 4.38 -2.26 -8.79
N ARG A 70 3.16 -1.89 -9.20
CA ARG A 70 2.67 -0.50 -9.14
C ARG A 70 2.25 -0.11 -7.73
N ALA A 71 1.61 -1.03 -7.00
CA ALA A 71 1.30 -0.84 -5.58
C ALA A 71 2.57 -0.51 -4.78
N TYR A 72 3.65 -1.27 -5.03
CA TYR A 72 4.93 -1.03 -4.37
C TYR A 72 5.65 0.23 -4.87
N GLU A 73 5.55 0.58 -6.15
CA GLU A 73 6.04 1.85 -6.69
C GLU A 73 5.40 3.04 -5.95
N TYR A 74 4.07 3.06 -5.84
CA TYR A 74 3.33 4.11 -5.12
C TYR A 74 3.68 4.13 -3.63
N CYS A 75 3.83 2.96 -3.01
CA CYS A 75 4.27 2.87 -1.63
C CYS A 75 5.65 3.49 -1.43
N LYS A 76 6.63 3.17 -2.29
CA LYS A 76 7.99 3.72 -2.20
C LYS A 76 8.02 5.22 -2.44
N ALA A 77 7.24 5.74 -3.41
CA ALA A 77 7.16 7.17 -3.67
C ALA A 77 6.74 7.96 -2.42
N ALA A 78 5.85 7.40 -1.60
CA ALA A 78 5.37 8.01 -0.35
C ALA A 78 6.15 7.59 0.92
N LEU A 79 7.11 6.65 0.83
CA LEU A 79 7.80 6.11 2.01
C LEU A 79 9.02 6.98 2.37
N PRO A 80 9.10 7.56 3.59
CA PRO A 80 10.20 8.45 3.98
C PRO A 80 11.60 7.83 3.80
N ALA A 81 11.74 6.54 4.12
CA ALA A 81 13.00 5.82 4.01
C ALA A 81 13.54 5.72 2.58
N ALA A 82 12.66 5.77 1.56
CA ALA A 82 13.06 5.76 0.15
C ALA A 82 13.67 7.10 -0.32
N TRP A 83 13.65 8.13 0.53
CA TRP A 83 14.14 9.47 0.25
C TRP A 83 15.37 9.86 1.10
N ASN A 84 15.97 8.92 1.82
CA ASN A 84 17.11 9.20 2.70
C ASN A 84 18.35 9.71 1.93
N ASP A 85 18.45 9.39 0.65
CA ASP A 85 19.50 9.84 -0.28
C ASP A 85 19.15 11.14 -1.03
N ARG A 86 17.96 11.70 -0.81
CA ARG A 86 17.41 12.88 -1.52
C ARG A 86 16.80 13.88 -0.55
N ALA A 87 17.47 14.10 0.57
CA ALA A 87 16.98 14.98 1.64
C ALA A 87 16.84 16.45 1.18
N GLU A 88 17.68 16.89 0.23
CA GLU A 88 17.64 18.20 -0.40
C GLU A 88 16.34 18.46 -1.19
N VAL A 89 15.75 17.40 -1.74
CA VAL A 89 14.44 17.43 -2.41
C VAL A 89 13.32 17.30 -1.37
N ARG A 90 13.37 16.28 -0.51
CA ARG A 90 12.29 16.02 0.46
C ARG A 90 12.12 17.16 1.46
N GLN A 91 13.21 17.74 1.95
CA GLN A 91 13.22 18.83 2.95
C GLN A 91 12.37 18.57 4.20
N SER A 92 12.30 17.30 4.62
CA SER A 92 11.66 16.82 5.84
C SER A 92 12.35 15.52 6.24
N GLU A 93 12.19 15.15 7.50
CA GLU A 93 12.75 13.97 8.13
C GLU A 93 12.52 12.70 7.27
N PRO A 94 13.58 11.91 6.96
CA PRO A 94 13.49 10.72 6.12
C PRO A 94 13.00 9.46 6.88
N TYR A 95 12.52 9.64 8.10
CA TYR A 95 12.09 8.55 8.99
C TYR A 95 10.66 8.70 9.53
N VAL A 96 9.99 9.81 9.22
CA VAL A 96 8.57 10.03 9.55
C VAL A 96 7.77 10.51 8.35
N GLN A 97 6.47 10.22 8.37
CA GLN A 97 5.55 10.73 7.38
C GLN A 97 5.28 12.23 7.58
N GLY A 98 5.02 12.92 6.47
CA GLY A 98 4.45 14.27 6.46
C GLY A 98 2.98 14.24 6.05
N GLN A 99 2.24 15.32 6.28
CA GLN A 99 0.86 15.43 5.81
C GLN A 99 0.78 15.61 4.29
N THR A 100 1.68 16.40 3.71
CA THR A 100 1.63 16.77 2.30
C THR A 100 3.02 16.80 1.69
N THR A 101 3.09 16.41 0.43
CA THR A 101 4.24 16.58 -0.46
C THR A 101 3.81 17.48 -1.61
N TYR A 102 4.65 18.41 -2.01
CA TYR A 102 4.36 19.28 -3.14
C TYR A 102 4.44 18.50 -4.44
N SER A 103 3.47 18.68 -5.32
CA SER A 103 3.41 17.98 -6.59
C SER A 103 4.21 18.70 -7.68
N THR A 104 4.18 18.13 -8.89
CA THR A 104 4.85 18.67 -10.09
C THR A 104 4.27 20.00 -10.57
N PHE A 105 3.10 20.43 -10.08
CA PHE A 105 2.55 21.77 -10.33
C PHE A 105 3.20 22.86 -9.45
N SER A 106 3.99 22.48 -8.46
CA SER A 106 4.76 23.41 -7.62
C SER A 106 6.19 23.58 -8.17
N PRO A 107 6.79 24.78 -8.09
CA PRO A 107 8.21 24.96 -8.39
C PRO A 107 9.15 24.24 -7.38
N ARG A 108 8.58 23.64 -6.33
CA ARG A 108 9.28 22.91 -5.27
C ARG A 108 8.76 21.48 -5.15
N ALA A 109 8.52 20.81 -6.28
CA ALA A 109 8.02 19.44 -6.32
C ALA A 109 8.89 18.50 -5.46
N GLY A 110 8.25 17.62 -4.68
CA GLY A 110 8.90 16.69 -3.77
C GLY A 110 9.11 17.20 -2.35
N ASN A 111 9.03 18.52 -2.12
CA ASN A 111 9.11 19.08 -0.78
C ASN A 111 7.96 18.56 0.10
N THR A 112 8.30 17.92 1.21
CA THR A 112 7.36 17.39 2.21
C THR A 112 7.19 18.37 3.36
N ARG A 113 5.98 18.55 3.89
CA ARG A 113 5.66 19.50 4.97
C ARG A 113 4.70 18.90 6.00
N THR A 114 4.66 19.53 7.17
CA THR A 114 3.79 19.12 8.29
C THR A 114 4.11 17.67 8.72
N SER A 115 5.35 17.44 9.17
CA SER A 115 5.83 16.13 9.62
C SER A 115 5.13 15.66 10.90
N TRP A 116 5.26 14.36 11.20
CA TRP A 116 4.77 13.69 12.40
C TRP A 116 3.26 13.46 12.47
N LEU A 117 2.48 14.51 12.74
CA LEU A 117 1.09 14.37 13.17
C LEU A 117 0.14 14.27 11.96
N SER A 118 0.14 13.09 11.34
CA SER A 118 -0.67 12.80 10.15
C SER A 118 -1.13 11.34 10.12
N GLY A 119 -2.38 11.12 9.69
CA GLY A 119 -2.92 9.78 9.40
C GLY A 119 -2.19 9.05 8.27
N ALA A 120 -1.30 9.74 7.53
CA ALA A 120 -0.38 9.11 6.57
C ALA A 120 0.46 7.98 7.20
N ALA A 121 0.86 8.10 8.47
CA ALA A 121 1.58 7.04 9.16
C ALA A 121 0.73 5.77 9.28
N THR A 122 -0.53 5.92 9.71
CA THR A 122 -1.48 4.81 9.85
C THR A 122 -1.75 4.14 8.50
N TRP A 123 -2.05 4.92 7.46
CA TRP A 123 -2.37 4.36 6.15
C TRP A 123 -1.17 3.75 5.43
N ALA A 124 0.04 4.29 5.62
CA ALA A 124 1.26 3.67 5.11
C ALA A 124 1.52 2.32 5.79
N TYR A 125 1.35 2.24 7.12
CA TYR A 125 1.47 0.98 7.85
C TYR A 125 0.41 -0.03 7.41
N TYR A 126 -0.85 0.41 7.33
CA TYR A 126 -1.97 -0.45 6.97
C TYR A 126 -1.84 -0.98 5.54
N SER A 127 -1.57 -0.13 4.54
CA SER A 127 -1.43 -0.58 3.15
C SER A 127 -0.24 -1.52 2.96
N LEU A 128 0.91 -1.22 3.57
CA LEU A 128 2.12 -2.04 3.44
C LEU A 128 1.94 -3.41 4.11
N THR A 129 1.48 -3.44 5.37
CA THR A 129 1.40 -4.69 6.13
C THR A 129 0.23 -5.58 5.72
N GLN A 130 -0.91 -5.00 5.36
CA GLN A 130 -2.14 -5.75 5.12
C GLN A 130 -2.41 -6.02 3.63
N TYR A 131 -1.93 -5.18 2.71
CA TYR A 131 -2.25 -5.31 1.29
C TYR A 131 -1.03 -5.60 0.41
N ILE A 132 0.13 -4.98 0.67
CA ILE A 132 1.36 -5.38 -0.02
C ILE A 132 1.86 -6.72 0.53
N LEU A 133 2.18 -6.78 1.83
CA LEU A 133 2.57 -8.03 2.48
C LEU A 133 1.37 -8.99 2.66
N GLY A 134 0.14 -8.49 2.57
CA GLY A 134 -1.04 -9.34 2.52
C GLY A 134 -1.45 -10.01 3.83
N ILE A 135 -0.92 -9.58 4.97
CA ILE A 135 -1.16 -10.22 6.27
C ILE A 135 -2.33 -9.53 6.99
N ARG A 136 -3.54 -10.07 6.81
CA ARG A 136 -4.81 -9.44 7.23
C ARG A 136 -5.54 -10.23 8.31
N PRO A 137 -5.77 -9.65 9.50
CA PRO A 137 -6.71 -10.22 10.46
C PRO A 137 -8.11 -10.38 9.86
N GLN A 138 -8.72 -11.54 10.03
CA GLN A 138 -10.13 -11.84 9.70
C GLN A 138 -10.89 -12.27 10.96
N TYR A 139 -12.21 -12.37 10.87
CA TYR A 139 -13.06 -12.82 11.98
C TYR A 139 -12.75 -14.26 12.41
N ASP A 140 -12.48 -15.14 11.47
CA ASP A 140 -12.22 -16.58 11.67
C ASP A 140 -10.73 -16.94 11.67
N GLY A 141 -9.84 -16.05 11.23
CA GLY A 141 -8.44 -16.40 11.06
C GLY A 141 -7.51 -15.25 10.66
N LEU A 142 -6.36 -15.62 10.11
CA LEU A 142 -5.39 -14.70 9.54
C LEU A 142 -5.27 -14.97 8.03
N LEU A 143 -5.66 -14.01 7.21
CA LEU A 143 -5.51 -14.05 5.75
C LEU A 143 -4.05 -13.79 5.37
N VAL A 144 -3.55 -14.60 4.42
CA VAL A 144 -2.28 -14.44 3.73
C VAL A 144 -2.57 -14.28 2.24
N ASP A 145 -2.63 -13.03 1.76
CA ASP A 145 -2.90 -12.70 0.35
C ASP A 145 -1.97 -11.55 -0.10
N PRO A 146 -0.67 -11.84 -0.29
CA PRO A 146 0.33 -10.85 -0.66
C PRO A 146 0.10 -10.30 -2.07
N CYS A 147 0.33 -9.01 -2.24
CA CYS A 147 0.47 -8.37 -3.54
C CYS A 147 1.79 -7.59 -3.61
N VAL A 148 2.83 -8.27 -4.06
CA VAL A 148 4.23 -7.80 -4.04
C VAL A 148 4.77 -7.64 -5.47
N PRO A 149 5.91 -6.96 -5.66
CA PRO A 149 6.58 -6.94 -6.96
C PRO A 149 6.92 -8.35 -7.45
N ASP A 150 6.86 -8.57 -8.76
CA ASP A 150 7.27 -9.84 -9.36
C ASP A 150 8.77 -10.15 -9.12
N SER A 151 9.60 -9.12 -9.01
CA SER A 151 11.03 -9.22 -8.70
C SER A 151 11.36 -9.82 -7.33
N TRP A 152 10.39 -10.01 -6.42
CA TRP A 152 10.64 -10.60 -5.11
C TRP A 152 10.60 -12.12 -5.17
N ASP A 153 11.66 -12.79 -4.70
CA ASP A 153 11.68 -14.26 -4.51
C ASP A 153 10.72 -14.72 -3.40
N GLY A 154 10.33 -13.81 -2.51
CA GLY A 154 9.58 -14.09 -1.30
C GLY A 154 9.91 -13.13 -0.17
N PHE A 155 9.30 -13.34 1.00
CA PHE A 155 9.59 -12.57 2.21
C PHE A 155 9.13 -13.32 3.47
N LYS A 156 9.64 -12.91 4.63
CA LYS A 156 9.27 -13.50 5.93
C LYS A 156 8.63 -12.46 6.84
N VAL A 157 7.59 -12.87 7.57
CA VAL A 157 6.87 -12.03 8.55
C VAL A 157 6.74 -12.77 9.87
N ARG A 158 7.06 -12.08 10.97
CA ARG A 158 6.68 -12.51 12.32
C ARG A 158 5.48 -11.69 12.80
N ARG A 159 4.33 -12.35 12.97
CA ARG A 159 3.06 -11.70 13.38
C ARG A 159 2.57 -12.29 14.70
N ARG A 160 2.33 -11.41 15.68
CA ARG A 160 1.56 -11.75 16.89
C ARG A 160 0.06 -11.57 16.61
N PHE A 161 -0.74 -12.63 16.66
CA PHE A 161 -2.18 -12.59 16.38
C PHE A 161 -2.94 -13.39 17.43
N ARG A 162 -3.92 -12.75 18.10
CA ARG A 162 -4.75 -13.37 19.16
C ARG A 162 -3.93 -14.10 20.24
N GLY A 163 -2.83 -13.49 20.68
CA GLY A 163 -1.92 -14.05 21.69
C GLY A 163 -0.93 -15.09 21.18
N LYS A 164 -1.01 -15.50 19.91
CA LYS A 164 -0.14 -16.52 19.29
C LYS A 164 0.93 -15.87 18.41
N ILE A 165 2.07 -16.52 18.25
CA ILE A 165 3.14 -16.11 17.32
C ILE A 165 3.04 -16.93 16.04
N ILE A 166 3.09 -16.25 14.90
CA ILE A 166 3.00 -16.85 13.58
C ILE A 166 4.19 -16.35 12.77
N HIS A 167 5.01 -17.28 12.29
CA HIS A 167 6.10 -17.03 11.36
C HIS A 167 5.63 -17.44 9.96
N VAL A 168 5.40 -16.45 9.10
CA VAL A 168 4.97 -16.66 7.73
C VAL A 168 6.17 -16.55 6.81
N ASP A 169 6.43 -17.59 6.02
CA ASP A 169 7.40 -17.64 4.94
C ASP A 169 6.65 -17.66 3.61
N VAL A 170 6.65 -16.52 2.91
CA VAL A 170 6.03 -16.37 1.59
C VAL A 170 7.10 -16.61 0.54
N GLN A 171 6.83 -17.51 -0.40
CA GLN A 171 7.72 -17.89 -1.49
C GLN A 171 7.07 -17.56 -2.84
N ASN A 172 7.83 -17.00 -3.78
CA ASN A 172 7.35 -16.59 -5.08
C ASN A 172 8.19 -17.16 -6.24
N PRO A 173 8.27 -18.51 -6.38
CA PRO A 173 9.14 -19.15 -7.37
C PRO A 173 8.74 -18.85 -8.83
N GLN A 174 7.50 -18.40 -9.05
CA GLN A 174 7.00 -18.04 -10.38
C GLN A 174 7.05 -16.53 -10.66
N HIS A 175 7.57 -15.72 -9.73
CA HIS A 175 7.66 -14.27 -9.88
C HIS A 175 6.33 -13.63 -10.31
N VAL A 176 5.24 -13.97 -9.61
CA VAL A 176 3.92 -13.36 -9.83
C VAL A 176 3.70 -12.21 -8.85
N CYS A 177 2.83 -11.25 -9.20
CA CYS A 177 2.53 -10.12 -8.32
C CYS A 177 1.52 -10.46 -7.22
N LYS A 178 0.67 -11.48 -7.38
CA LYS A 178 -0.39 -11.84 -6.44
C LYS A 178 -0.85 -13.27 -6.66
N GLY A 179 -1.37 -13.88 -5.59
CA GLY A 179 -2.10 -15.14 -5.63
C GLY A 179 -1.35 -16.28 -4.94
N ILE A 180 -2.01 -16.96 -4.01
CA ILE A 180 -1.47 -18.11 -3.27
C ILE A 180 -1.98 -19.41 -3.87
N THR A 181 -1.08 -20.33 -4.19
CA THR A 181 -1.38 -21.68 -4.72
C THR A 181 -1.32 -22.75 -3.62
N SER A 182 -0.47 -22.56 -2.60
CA SER A 182 -0.30 -23.47 -1.47
C SER A 182 -0.15 -22.72 -0.16
N LEU A 183 -0.79 -23.23 0.89
CA LEU A 183 -0.67 -22.73 2.25
C LEU A 183 -0.54 -23.92 3.20
N VAL A 184 0.52 -23.94 4.01
CA VAL A 184 0.82 -25.01 4.97
C VAL A 184 0.96 -24.40 6.36
N LEU A 185 0.25 -24.95 7.35
CA LEU A 185 0.34 -24.58 8.75
C LEU A 185 0.93 -25.73 9.55
N ASN A 186 2.11 -25.52 10.15
CA ASN A 186 2.77 -26.50 11.02
C ASN A 186 2.97 -27.89 10.35
N GLY A 187 3.25 -27.89 9.04
CA GLY A 187 3.42 -29.10 8.24
C GLY A 187 2.13 -29.63 7.59
N GLU A 188 0.97 -29.15 8.02
CA GLU A 188 -0.33 -29.59 7.50
C GLU A 188 -0.84 -28.65 6.40
N PRO A 189 -1.22 -29.15 5.21
CA PRO A 189 -1.80 -28.32 4.17
C PRO A 189 -3.16 -27.76 4.62
N LEU A 190 -3.42 -26.51 4.28
CA LEU A 190 -4.71 -25.86 4.43
C LEU A 190 -5.36 -25.67 3.07
N ASP A 191 -6.68 -25.53 3.05
CA ASP A 191 -7.43 -25.06 1.89
C ASP A 191 -7.59 -23.53 1.94
N GLY A 192 -7.58 -22.87 0.78
CA GLY A 192 -7.68 -21.41 0.69
C GLY A 192 -6.43 -20.67 1.15
N CYS A 193 -6.60 -19.43 1.61
CA CYS A 193 -5.53 -18.52 2.01
C CYS A 193 -5.71 -17.94 3.43
N VAL A 194 -6.65 -18.46 4.21
CA VAL A 194 -6.90 -18.06 5.60
C VAL A 194 -6.39 -19.14 6.54
N ILE A 195 -5.59 -18.73 7.52
CA ILE A 195 -5.13 -19.58 8.62
C ILE A 195 -6.21 -19.56 9.72
N PRO A 196 -6.93 -20.67 9.98
CA PRO A 196 -8.00 -20.70 10.98
C PRO A 196 -7.46 -20.44 12.40
N ALA A 197 -8.13 -19.57 13.15
CA ALA A 197 -7.66 -19.17 14.48
C ALA A 197 -7.70 -20.30 15.51
N ASP A 198 -8.63 -21.24 15.35
CA ASP A 198 -8.80 -22.43 16.20
C ASP A 198 -7.70 -23.49 16.01
N LYS A 199 -7.01 -23.47 14.86
CA LYS A 199 -5.87 -24.36 14.57
C LYS A 199 -4.52 -23.83 15.05
N LEU A 200 -4.47 -22.61 15.59
CA LEU A 200 -3.22 -21.98 16.01
C LEU A 200 -2.70 -22.55 17.35
N LYS A 201 -1.42 -22.92 17.36
CA LYS A 201 -0.62 -23.21 18.56
C LYS A 201 0.02 -21.92 19.10
N ASP A 202 0.74 -21.98 20.21
CA ASP A 202 1.46 -20.81 20.76
C ASP A 202 2.48 -20.22 19.78
N GLU A 203 3.17 -21.11 19.06
CA GLU A 203 4.08 -20.77 17.98
C GLU A 203 3.73 -21.58 16.73
N ASN A 204 3.72 -20.91 15.58
CA ASN A 204 3.26 -21.48 14.32
C ASN A 204 4.24 -21.16 13.20
N ILE A 205 4.47 -22.14 12.34
CA ILE A 205 5.22 -21.98 11.09
C ILE A 205 4.21 -22.07 9.96
N VAL A 206 4.19 -21.05 9.10
CA VAL A 206 3.33 -20.98 7.92
C VAL A 206 4.22 -20.84 6.70
N VAL A 207 4.00 -21.71 5.71
CA VAL A 207 4.63 -21.58 4.39
C VAL A 207 3.54 -21.30 3.38
N ALA A 208 3.67 -20.19 2.65
CA ALA A 208 2.74 -19.77 1.62
C ALA A 208 3.48 -19.66 0.27
N VAL A 209 2.99 -20.34 -0.77
CA VAL A 209 3.61 -20.32 -2.10
C VAL A 209 2.72 -19.53 -3.05
N MET A 210 3.30 -18.55 -3.74
CA MET A 210 2.64 -17.75 -4.76
C MET A 210 2.72 -18.42 -6.14
N GLY A 211 1.71 -18.17 -6.99
CA GLY A 211 1.70 -18.68 -8.37
C GLY A 211 0.44 -18.30 -9.16
N LYS A 212 0.39 -18.68 -10.44
CA LYS A 212 -0.66 -18.27 -11.40
C LYS A 212 -2.04 -18.91 -11.13
N ASP A 213 -2.07 -20.13 -10.63
CA ASP A 213 -3.31 -20.89 -10.34
C ASP A 213 -3.81 -20.63 -8.92
N ALA A 214 -3.99 -19.34 -8.62
CA ALA A 214 -4.26 -18.87 -7.28
C ALA A 214 -5.61 -19.34 -6.73
N ARG A 215 -5.63 -19.65 -5.43
CA ARG A 215 -6.84 -19.96 -4.68
C ARG A 215 -7.72 -18.72 -4.56
N ALA A 216 -9.04 -18.93 -4.53
CA ALA A 216 -9.98 -17.85 -4.30
C ALA A 216 -9.75 -17.21 -2.92
N VAL A 217 -9.64 -15.88 -2.90
CA VAL A 217 -9.59 -15.11 -1.66
C VAL A 217 -11.04 -14.90 -1.20
N PRO A 218 -11.38 -15.23 0.05
CA PRO A 218 -12.72 -14.96 0.57
C PRO A 218 -13.07 -13.49 0.40
N CYS A 219 -14.29 -13.20 -0.09
CA CYS A 219 -14.77 -11.83 -0.18
C CYS A 219 -14.81 -11.22 1.23
N GLU A 220 -14.17 -10.07 1.43
CA GLU A 220 -14.24 -9.34 2.69
C GLU A 220 -15.72 -9.04 2.98
N ARG A 221 -16.27 -9.60 4.07
CA ARG A 221 -17.58 -9.18 4.56
C ARG A 221 -17.40 -7.78 5.14
N VAL A 222 -17.76 -6.77 4.35
CA VAL A 222 -17.86 -5.36 4.79
C VAL A 222 -19.04 -5.22 5.74
#